data_AF-A0A970RQF0-F1
#
_entry.id   AF-A0A970RQF0-F1
#
_cell.length_a   1.000
_cell.length_b   1.000
_cell.length_c   1.000
_cell.angle_alpha   90.00
_cell.angle_beta   90.00
_cell.angle_gamma   90.00
#
_symmetry.space_group_name_H-M   'P 1'
#
loop_
_entity.id
_entity.type
_entity.pdbx_description
1 polymer ?
#
loop_
_entity_poly.entity_id
_entity_poly.type
_entity_poly.pdbx_seq_one_letter_code
_entity_poly.pdbx_strand_id
1 'polypeptide(L)'
;MQTSDTVDLEKEVPHSVVTTFSTFFEDTPLSASDIARIKVKENGAERLVVCYMSIGEAEDYRYYWEDDWAENSPAWLGGENPDWEGNYKVKYWDPQWQEIIYGNDRSYAKMILDAGFDGVYLDLIDAFEYYEQ
;
A
#
# COMPACT_ATOMS: atom_id res chain seq x y z
N MET A 1 21.12 -15.06 13.41
CA MET A 1 19.83 -15.37 14.06
C MET A 1 19.32 -14.06 14.62
N GLN A 2 18.60 -13.31 13.80
CA GLN A 2 18.13 -11.96 14.10
C GLN A 2 16.65 -11.95 13.70
N THR A 3 15.81 -12.29 14.66
CA THR A 3 14.36 -12.35 14.51
C THR A 3 13.79 -11.91 15.86
N SER A 4 13.30 -10.69 16.02
CA SER A 4 12.27 -10.43 17.05
C SER A 4 11.62 -9.06 16.97
N ASP A 5 12.37 -8.00 16.73
CA ASP A 5 11.93 -6.69 17.25
C ASP A 5 10.72 -6.10 16.51
N THR A 6 10.59 -6.37 15.21
CA THR A 6 9.50 -5.85 14.36
C THR A 6 8.12 -6.39 14.72
N VAL A 7 8.02 -7.68 15.03
CA VAL A 7 6.71 -8.34 15.24
C VAL A 7 6.25 -8.18 16.69
N ASP A 8 7.17 -7.93 17.61
CA ASP A 8 6.81 -7.79 19.02
C ASP A 8 6.11 -6.44 19.30
N LEU A 9 6.42 -5.36 18.57
CA LEU A 9 5.71 -4.08 18.71
C LEU A 9 4.23 -4.15 18.30
N GLU A 10 3.87 -4.99 17.33
CA GLU A 10 2.49 -5.07 16.85
C GLU A 10 1.61 -5.99 17.70
N LYS A 11 2.16 -6.91 18.49
CA LYS A 11 1.39 -7.87 19.31
C LYS A 11 0.70 -7.25 20.50
N GLU A 12 1.23 -6.15 21.03
CA GLU A 12 0.67 -5.44 22.19
C GLU A 12 -0.57 -4.59 21.82
N VAL A 13 -0.86 -4.43 20.53
CA VAL A 13 -1.97 -3.58 20.07
C VAL A 13 -3.31 -4.30 20.29
N PRO A 14 -4.18 -3.80 21.19
CA PRO A 14 -5.40 -4.50 21.59
C PRO A 14 -6.51 -4.44 20.53
N HIS A 15 -6.33 -3.66 19.46
CA HIS A 15 -7.34 -3.39 18.43
C HIS A 15 -7.72 -4.63 17.61
N SER A 16 -8.99 -4.69 17.20
CA SER A 16 -9.53 -5.77 16.36
C SER A 16 -9.19 -5.63 14.89
N VAL A 17 -8.67 -4.47 14.47
CA VAL A 17 -8.18 -4.17 13.12
C VAL A 17 -6.89 -3.38 13.24
N VAL A 18 -5.89 -3.71 12.43
CA VAL A 18 -4.66 -2.95 12.26
C VAL A 18 -4.47 -2.64 10.79
N THR A 19 -4.10 -1.40 10.49
CA THR A 19 -3.71 -0.97 9.14
C THR A 19 -2.20 -0.87 9.06
N THR A 20 -1.58 -1.53 8.07
CA THR A 20 -0.18 -1.29 7.72
C THR A 20 -0.11 -0.30 6.56
N PHE A 21 0.90 0.57 6.54
CA PHE A 21 1.06 1.56 5.46
C PHE A 21 1.68 0.98 4.19
N SER A 22 2.25 -0.23 4.26
CA SER A 22 2.95 -0.86 3.15
C SER A 22 2.93 -2.38 3.26
N THR A 23 3.19 -3.04 2.14
CA THR A 23 3.56 -4.46 2.07
C THR A 23 5.03 -4.71 2.41
N PHE A 24 5.75 -3.66 2.82
CA PHE A 24 7.16 -3.70 3.20
C PHE A 24 7.35 -3.20 4.64
N PHE A 25 8.36 -3.74 5.32
CA PHE A 25 8.89 -3.23 6.57
C PHE A 25 10.42 -3.11 6.44
N GLU A 26 10.99 -1.91 6.67
CA GLU A 26 12.43 -1.64 6.49
C GLU A 26 12.95 -2.20 5.16
N ASP A 27 12.30 -1.83 4.06
CA ASP A 27 12.60 -2.26 2.68
C ASP A 27 12.48 -3.77 2.41
N THR A 28 12.01 -4.55 3.39
CA THR A 28 11.79 -5.99 3.25
C THR A 28 10.31 -6.29 3.01
N PRO A 29 9.94 -7.01 1.92
CA PRO A 29 8.56 -7.43 1.70
C PRO A 29 8.05 -8.32 2.84
N LEU A 30 6.84 -8.03 3.34
CA LEU A 30 6.15 -8.85 4.32
C LEU A 30 5.67 -10.15 3.66
N SER A 31 6.07 -11.28 4.24
CA SER A 31 5.64 -12.60 3.77
C SER A 31 4.27 -12.97 4.31
N ALA A 32 3.64 -13.99 3.71
CA ALA A 32 2.41 -14.58 4.24
C ALA A 32 2.56 -15.07 5.70
N SER A 33 3.74 -15.55 6.09
CA SER A 33 4.02 -15.90 7.49
C SER A 33 4.12 -14.69 8.41
N ASP A 34 4.61 -13.54 7.93
CA ASP A 34 4.66 -12.33 8.73
C ASP A 34 3.25 -11.82 9.00
N ILE A 35 2.43 -11.72 7.94
CA ILE A 35 1.02 -11.30 8.09
C ILE A 35 0.24 -12.27 8.98
N ALA A 36 0.45 -13.59 8.84
CA ALA A 36 -0.18 -14.58 9.73
C ALA A 36 0.22 -14.38 11.21
N ARG A 37 1.47 -14.00 11.50
CA ARG A 37 1.90 -13.68 12.86
C ARG A 37 1.25 -12.39 13.37
N ILE A 38 1.11 -11.39 12.52
CA ILE A 38 0.50 -10.10 12.87
C ILE A 38 -1.00 -10.24 13.16
N LYS A 39 -1.70 -11.18 12.51
CA LYS A 39 -3.12 -11.47 12.78
C LYS A 39 -3.38 -12.03 14.17
N VAL A 40 -2.37 -12.56 14.87
CA VAL A 40 -2.53 -13.18 16.19
C VAL A 40 -1.98 -12.24 17.26
N LYS A 41 -2.85 -11.75 18.15
CA LYS A 41 -2.46 -10.93 19.31
C LYS A 41 -1.71 -11.77 20.34
N GLU A 42 -1.03 -11.11 21.28
CA GLU A 42 -0.31 -11.79 22.36
C GLU A 42 -1.21 -12.74 23.18
N ASN A 43 -2.47 -12.36 23.39
CA ASN A 43 -3.46 -13.17 24.10
C ASN A 43 -4.09 -14.31 23.26
N GLY A 44 -3.60 -14.52 22.04
CA GLY A 44 -4.09 -15.54 21.11
C GLY A 44 -5.37 -15.18 20.35
N ALA A 45 -5.98 -14.01 20.62
CA ALA A 45 -7.12 -13.56 19.83
C ALA A 45 -6.68 -13.10 18.44
N GLU A 46 -7.56 -13.32 17.45
CA GLU A 46 -7.33 -12.88 16.07
C GLU A 46 -7.72 -11.41 15.87
N ARG A 47 -7.12 -10.78 14.86
CA ARG A 47 -7.49 -9.46 14.35
C ARG A 47 -7.37 -9.41 12.84
N LEU A 48 -8.08 -8.47 12.23
CA LEU A 48 -7.93 -8.16 10.82
C LEU A 48 -6.68 -7.31 10.58
N VAL A 49 -5.95 -7.63 9.51
CA VAL A 49 -4.80 -6.85 9.05
C VAL A 49 -5.10 -6.35 7.65
N VAL A 50 -5.22 -5.04 7.50
CA VAL A 50 -5.53 -4.39 6.22
C VAL A 50 -4.34 -3.57 5.74
N CYS A 51 -4.09 -3.56 4.43
CA CYS A 51 -3.00 -2.77 3.84
C CYS A 51 -3.55 -1.43 3.33
N TYR A 52 -2.87 -0.33 3.63
CA TYR A 52 -3.07 0.93 2.95
C TYR A 52 -2.78 0.80 1.45
N MET A 53 -3.62 1.41 0.61
CA MET A 53 -3.41 1.49 -0.83
C MET A 53 -4.00 2.79 -1.37
N SER A 54 -3.14 3.73 -1.76
CA SER A 54 -3.57 4.93 -2.49
C SER A 54 -4.05 4.54 -3.89
N ILE A 55 -5.23 5.02 -4.29
CA ILE A 55 -5.77 4.79 -5.64
C ILE A 55 -5.88 6.07 -6.47
N GLY A 56 -5.71 7.23 -5.83
CA GLY A 56 -5.78 8.56 -6.45
C GLY A 56 -4.44 9.29 -6.53
N GLU A 57 -3.36 8.71 -5.99
CA GLU A 57 -1.99 9.21 -6.13
C GLU A 57 -0.99 8.07 -6.33
N ALA A 58 0.06 8.34 -7.09
CA ALA A 58 1.25 7.51 -7.20
C ALA A 58 2.30 8.01 -6.20
N GLU A 59 2.98 7.09 -5.53
CA GLU A 59 3.97 7.39 -4.49
C GLU A 59 5.36 6.93 -4.98
N ASP A 60 6.34 7.83 -5.00
CA ASP A 60 7.65 7.56 -5.62
C ASP A 60 8.55 6.57 -4.87
N TYR A 61 8.21 6.30 -3.62
CA TYR A 61 8.85 5.29 -2.77
C TYR A 61 8.19 3.90 -2.87
N ARG A 62 7.19 3.71 -3.75
CA ARG A 62 6.55 2.40 -3.95
C ARG A 62 7.26 1.56 -5.00
N TYR A 63 7.07 0.25 -4.89
CA TYR A 63 7.68 -0.74 -5.78
C TYR A 63 7.35 -0.55 -7.26
N TYR A 64 6.22 0.10 -7.58
CA TYR A 64 5.76 0.29 -8.96
C TYR A 64 6.31 1.57 -9.59
N TRP A 65 6.94 2.44 -8.80
CA TRP A 65 7.51 3.68 -9.31
C TRP A 65 8.72 3.36 -10.19
N GLU A 66 8.79 4.00 -11.35
CA GLU A 66 9.93 3.89 -12.25
C GLU A 66 10.67 5.23 -12.25
N ASP A 67 11.99 5.21 -12.00
CA ASP A 67 12.83 6.41 -11.89
C ASP A 67 12.72 7.32 -13.13
N ASP A 68 12.45 6.75 -14.30
CA ASP A 68 12.29 7.49 -15.56
C ASP A 68 11.03 8.35 -15.60
N TRP A 69 10.04 8.16 -14.73
CA TRP A 69 8.81 8.97 -14.72
C TRP A 69 9.05 10.43 -14.35
N ALA A 70 10.16 10.75 -13.69
CA ALA A 70 10.56 12.13 -13.40
C ALA A 70 10.93 12.92 -14.68
N GLU A 71 11.49 12.23 -15.68
CA GLU A 71 11.89 12.84 -16.96
C GLU A 71 10.88 12.55 -18.08
N ASN A 72 10.26 11.38 -18.05
CA ASN A 72 9.37 10.81 -19.05
C ASN A 72 8.04 10.36 -18.40
N SER A 73 7.31 11.32 -17.85
CA SER A 73 6.07 11.05 -17.11
C SER A 73 5.01 10.36 -17.99
N PRO A 74 4.42 9.24 -17.51
CA PRO A 74 3.26 8.63 -18.16
C PRO A 74 2.11 9.64 -18.29
N ALA A 75 1.27 9.49 -19.32
CA ALA A 75 0.17 10.43 -19.55
C ALA A 75 -0.87 10.48 -18.42
N TRP A 76 -0.92 9.44 -17.58
CA TRP A 76 -1.77 9.37 -16.40
C TRP A 76 -1.16 10.00 -15.15
N LEU A 77 0.16 10.24 -15.13
CA LEU A 77 0.86 10.84 -14.00
C LEU A 77 0.73 12.37 -14.07
N GLY A 78 0.24 12.95 -12.98
CA GLY A 78 0.03 14.39 -12.79
C GLY A 78 1.15 15.04 -11.97
N GLY A 79 0.87 16.25 -11.50
CA GLY A 79 1.81 16.99 -10.66
C GLY A 79 1.95 16.40 -9.26
N GLU A 80 3.11 16.65 -8.65
CA GLU A 80 3.37 16.38 -7.25
C GLU A 80 2.39 17.15 -6.36
N ASN A 81 1.93 16.50 -5.30
CA ASN A 81 1.08 17.07 -4.28
C ASN A 81 1.94 17.98 -3.37
N PRO A 82 1.70 19.30 -3.34
CA PRO A 82 2.52 20.23 -2.58
C PRO A 82 2.45 20.02 -1.06
N ASP A 83 1.40 19.35 -0.58
CA ASP A 83 1.24 19.04 0.84
C ASP A 83 1.90 17.70 1.23
N TRP A 84 2.26 16.87 0.24
CA TRP A 84 2.75 15.51 0.43
C TRP A 84 3.87 15.19 -0.57
N GLU A 85 5.10 15.55 -0.20
CA GLU A 85 6.31 15.26 -0.99
C GLU A 85 6.37 13.78 -1.39
N GLY A 86 6.72 13.53 -2.65
CA GLY A 86 6.80 12.20 -3.25
C GLY A 86 5.45 11.57 -3.65
N ASN A 87 4.33 12.29 -3.49
CA ASN A 87 3.00 11.83 -3.90
C ASN A 87 2.53 12.63 -5.11
N TYR A 88 2.03 11.96 -6.14
CA TYR A 88 1.71 12.56 -7.44
C TYR A 88 0.27 12.25 -7.81
N LYS A 89 -0.51 13.26 -8.22
CA LYS A 89 -1.89 13.04 -8.70
C LYS A 89 -1.89 12.07 -9.87
N VAL A 90 -2.87 11.19 -9.95
CA VAL A 90 -3.03 10.27 -11.09
C VAL A 90 -4.40 10.40 -11.71
N LYS A 91 -4.47 10.29 -13.04
CA LYS A 91 -5.73 10.08 -13.76
C LYS A 91 -6.22 8.68 -13.44
N TYR A 92 -6.91 8.53 -12.31
CA TYR A 92 -7.30 7.23 -11.75
C TYR A 92 -8.20 6.37 -12.66
N TRP A 93 -8.82 6.98 -13.67
CA TRP A 93 -9.59 6.31 -14.71
C TRP A 93 -8.74 5.75 -15.86
N ASP A 94 -7.45 6.07 -15.92
CA ASP A 94 -6.56 5.60 -16.98
C ASP A 94 -6.27 4.09 -16.81
N PRO A 95 -6.43 3.27 -17.86
CA PRO A 95 -6.21 1.83 -17.77
C PRO A 95 -4.79 1.45 -17.33
N GLN A 96 -3.75 2.23 -17.68
CA GLN A 96 -2.38 1.90 -17.29
C GLN A 96 -2.17 2.04 -15.78
N TRP A 97 -2.78 3.05 -15.16
CA TRP A 97 -2.80 3.18 -13.70
C TRP A 97 -3.61 2.05 -13.05
N GLN A 98 -4.77 1.72 -13.60
CA GLN A 98 -5.60 0.64 -13.08
C GLN A 98 -4.88 -0.72 -13.12
N GLU A 99 -4.07 -0.98 -14.16
CA GLU A 99 -3.24 -2.19 -14.24
C GLU A 99 -2.17 -2.26 -13.14
N ILE A 100 -1.64 -1.13 -12.68
CA ILE A 100 -0.74 -1.08 -11.52
C ILE A 100 -1.51 -1.48 -10.26
N ILE A 101 -2.74 -0.99 -10.08
CA ILE A 101 -3.53 -1.20 -8.86
C ILE A 101 -4.15 -2.60 -8.81
N TYR A 102 -4.80 -3.08 -9.88
CA TYR A 102 -5.57 -4.33 -9.84
C TYR A 102 -5.63 -5.09 -11.17
N GLY A 103 -6.23 -6.29 -11.13
CA GLY A 103 -6.68 -7.03 -12.30
C GLY A 103 -5.64 -7.95 -12.95
N ASN A 104 -4.43 -8.06 -12.41
CA ASN A 104 -3.39 -8.95 -12.94
C ASN A 104 -2.41 -9.42 -11.86
N ASP A 105 -1.55 -10.39 -12.20
CA ASP A 105 -0.65 -11.05 -11.24
C ASP A 105 0.50 -10.16 -10.70
N ARG A 106 0.70 -8.98 -11.31
CA ARG A 106 1.75 -8.01 -10.92
C ARG A 106 1.18 -6.77 -10.22
N SER A 107 -0.14 -6.71 -10.05
CA SER A 107 -0.81 -5.54 -9.52
C SER A 107 -0.65 -5.44 -8.01
N TYR A 108 -0.79 -4.24 -7.46
CA TYR A 108 -0.61 -3.99 -6.03
C TYR A 108 -1.61 -4.78 -5.19
N ALA A 109 -2.88 -4.80 -5.60
CA ALA A 109 -3.90 -5.62 -4.96
C ALA A 109 -3.54 -7.12 -4.94
N LYS A 110 -2.90 -7.65 -6.00
CA LYS A 110 -2.46 -9.04 -6.03
C LYS A 110 -1.34 -9.31 -5.03
N MET A 111 -0.34 -8.42 -4.95
CA MET A 111 0.74 -8.54 -3.97
C MET A 111 0.20 -8.54 -2.53
N ILE A 112 -0.77 -7.68 -2.24
CA ILE A 112 -1.44 -7.63 -0.92
C ILE A 112 -2.19 -8.94 -0.64
N LEU A 113 -2.93 -9.48 -1.62
CA LEU A 113 -3.63 -10.76 -1.48
C LEU A 113 -2.66 -11.93 -1.27
N ASP A 114 -1.55 -11.98 -2.02
CA ASP A 114 -0.55 -13.04 -1.92
C ASP A 114 0.20 -13.01 -0.58
N ALA A 115 0.40 -11.82 -0.02
CA ALA A 115 0.92 -11.64 1.34
C ALA A 115 -0.10 -12.02 2.44
N GLY A 116 -1.37 -12.27 2.09
CA GLY A 116 -2.38 -12.79 3.02
C GLY A 116 -3.04 -11.73 3.90
N PHE A 117 -3.02 -10.46 3.50
CA PHE A 117 -3.82 -9.41 4.14
C PHE A 117 -5.32 -9.71 4.04
N ASP A 118 -6.11 -9.22 4.99
CA ASP A 118 -7.57 -9.41 5.02
C ASP A 118 -8.33 -8.42 4.13
N GLY A 119 -7.66 -7.35 3.70
CA GLY A 119 -8.25 -6.32 2.85
C GLY A 119 -7.34 -5.12 2.65
N VAL A 120 -7.92 -4.08 2.06
CA VAL A 120 -7.24 -2.82 1.79
C VAL A 120 -8.01 -1.65 2.37
N TYR A 121 -7.29 -0.66 2.88
CA TYR A 121 -7.79 0.67 3.15
C TYR A 121 -7.48 1.53 1.92
N LEU A 122 -8.52 1.92 1.18
CA LEU A 122 -8.40 2.71 -0.03
C LEU A 122 -8.30 4.19 0.32
N ASP A 123 -7.21 4.82 -0.08
CA ASP A 123 -6.99 6.26 0.14
C ASP A 123 -7.01 7.07 -1.17
N LEU A 124 -7.14 8.39 -1.04
CA LEU A 124 -7.27 9.35 -2.13
C LEU A 124 -8.52 9.09 -2.99
N ILE A 125 -9.61 8.66 -2.34
CA ILE A 125 -10.93 8.51 -2.97
C ILE A 125 -11.44 9.86 -3.49
N ASP A 126 -11.07 10.96 -2.85
CA ASP A 126 -11.38 12.34 -3.19
C ASP A 126 -10.57 12.89 -4.37
N ALA A 127 -9.71 12.10 -5.01
CA ALA A 127 -8.97 12.52 -6.20
C ALA A 127 -9.87 12.99 -7.35
N PHE A 128 -11.15 12.60 -7.38
CA PHE A 128 -12.12 13.15 -8.33
C PHE A 128 -12.30 14.67 -8.17
N GLU A 129 -12.27 15.20 -6.94
CA GLU A 129 -12.43 16.64 -6.69
C GLU A 129 -11.31 17.48 -7.30
N TYR A 130 -10.12 16.89 -7.49
CA TYR A 130 -9.00 17.54 -8.17
C TYR A 130 -9.25 17.71 -9.68
N TYR A 131 -9.92 16.75 -10.32
CA TYR A 131 -10.13 16.75 -11.77
C TYR A 131 -11.46 17.34 -12.23
N GLU A 132 -12.37 17.66 -11.31
CA GLU A 132 -13.64 18.34 -11.61
C GLU A 132 -13.55 19.88 -11.59
N GLN A 133 -12.38 20.45 -11.27
CA GLN A 133 -12.11 21.89 -11.26
C GLN A 133 -11.77 22.43 -12.67
#